data_AF-A0A7S3XDN5-F1
#
_entry.id   AF-A0A7S3XDN5-F1
#
_cell.length_a   1.000
_cell.length_b   1.000
_cell.length_c   1.000
_cell.angle_alpha   90.00
_cell.angle_beta   90.00
_cell.angle_gamma   90.00
#
_symmetry.space_group_name_H-M   'P 1'
#
loop_
_entity.id
_entity.type
_entity.pdbx_description
1 polymer ?
#
loop_
_entity_poly.entity_id
_entity_poly.type
_entity_poly.pdbx_seq_one_letter_code
_entity_poly.pdbx_strand_id
1 'polypeptide(L)'
;KSLDKIFIGPVPYSLNPNKPRKKIFSNKTTNQICNMLEKTILLGTGHNAFFQGFSLGGKTGTAQQAVKNLGYQEIATSFFCFYPAKNPKYIIYVIIDKPKSPYNFASNTAVELGKAIVQEIIGLNNDLPTKPRTFLFKNSKVKKKVF
;
A
#
# COMPACT_ATOMS: atom_id res chain seq x y z
N LYS A 1 -23.24 -16.96 1.55
CA LYS A 1 -22.30 -17.90 0.90
C LYS A 1 -20.90 -17.27 0.88
N SER A 2 -20.04 -17.72 1.79
CA SER A 2 -18.56 -17.63 1.86
C SER A 2 -17.93 -16.24 1.64
N LEU A 3 -17.74 -15.42 2.69
CA LEU A 3 -16.54 -15.34 3.54
C LEU A 3 -15.24 -15.00 2.76
N ASP A 4 -14.71 -13.84 3.11
CA ASP A 4 -13.45 -13.21 2.74
C ASP A 4 -12.31 -14.22 2.59
N LYS A 5 -11.99 -14.61 1.35
CA LYS A 5 -10.80 -15.40 1.07
C LYS A 5 -9.61 -14.45 1.03
N ILE A 6 -9.00 -14.21 2.18
CA ILE A 6 -7.63 -13.70 2.22
C ILE A 6 -6.74 -14.82 1.66
N PHE A 7 -6.35 -14.69 0.39
CA PHE A 7 -5.37 -15.59 -0.21
C PHE A 7 -3.97 -15.14 0.22
N ILE A 8 -3.46 -15.75 1.29
CA ILE A 8 -2.03 -15.76 1.59
C ILE A 8 -1.43 -16.94 0.82
N GLY A 9 -1.13 -16.71 -0.45
CA GLY A 9 -0.61 -17.72 -1.35
C GLY A 9 0.69 -17.28 -2.00
N PRO A 10 1.49 -18.21 -2.56
CA PRO A 10 2.57 -17.82 -3.47
C PRO A 10 1.98 -16.93 -4.56
N VAL A 11 2.70 -15.87 -4.91
CA VAL A 11 2.35 -14.99 -6.04
C VAL A 11 1.99 -15.89 -7.23
N PRO A 12 0.89 -15.67 -7.98
CA PRO A 12 0.48 -16.55 -9.08
C PRO A 12 1.53 -16.66 -10.20
N TYR A 13 2.59 -15.85 -10.12
CA TYR A 13 3.86 -16.10 -10.76
C TYR A 13 4.73 -17.03 -9.90
N SER A 14 4.88 -18.28 -10.34
CA SER A 14 6.04 -19.09 -9.94
C SER A 14 7.30 -18.32 -10.36
N LEU A 15 8.03 -17.79 -9.38
CA LEU A 15 9.40 -17.34 -9.60
C LEU A 15 10.19 -18.61 -9.91
N ASN A 16 10.23 -19.02 -11.18
CA ASN A 16 11.10 -20.10 -11.60
C ASN A 16 12.52 -19.68 -11.20
N PRO A 17 13.15 -20.34 -10.20
CA PRO A 17 14.43 -19.91 -9.68
C PRO A 17 15.54 -20.03 -10.73
N ASN A 18 15.31 -20.86 -11.76
CA ASN A 18 16.22 -21.07 -12.87
C ASN A 18 16.04 -20.06 -14.01
N LYS A 19 15.01 -19.19 -13.96
CA LYS A 19 14.84 -18.12 -14.94
C LYS A 19 15.67 -16.90 -14.51
N PRO A 20 16.63 -16.44 -15.32
CA PRO A 20 17.45 -15.28 -14.96
C PRO A 20 16.55 -14.07 -14.75
N ARG A 21 16.75 -13.36 -13.63
CA ARG A 21 16.04 -12.12 -13.34
C ARG A 21 16.46 -11.08 -14.37
N LYS A 22 15.57 -10.77 -15.32
CA LYS A 22 15.82 -9.72 -16.30
C LYS A 22 15.56 -8.36 -15.66
N LYS A 23 16.60 -7.52 -15.60
CA LYS A 23 16.45 -6.12 -15.21
C LYS A 23 15.69 -5.37 -16.32
N ILE A 24 14.46 -4.92 -16.01
CA ILE A 24 13.59 -4.21 -16.97
C ILE A 24 13.90 -2.71 -16.98
N PHE A 25 14.15 -2.12 -15.80
CA PHE A 25 14.42 -0.68 -15.65
C PHE A 25 15.80 -0.42 -15.06
N SER A 26 16.34 0.78 -15.32
CA SER A 26 17.57 1.24 -14.66
C SER A 26 17.35 1.44 -13.15
N ASN A 27 18.43 1.42 -12.37
CA ASN A 27 18.35 1.70 -10.93
C ASN A 27 17.83 3.13 -10.69
N LYS A 28 18.25 4.09 -11.52
CA LYS A 28 17.79 5.49 -11.46
C LYS A 28 16.28 5.58 -11.64
N THR A 29 15.74 4.96 -12.69
CA THR A 29 14.30 4.93 -12.98
C THR A 29 13.52 4.26 -11.84
N THR A 30 14.02 3.12 -11.34
CA THR A 30 13.38 2.38 -10.25
C THR A 30 13.32 3.23 -8.98
N ASN A 31 14.42 3.87 -8.60
CA ASN A 31 14.48 4.75 -7.43
C ASN A 31 13.54 5.95 -7.56
N GLN A 32 13.44 6.53 -8.76
CA GLN A 32 12.49 7.62 -9.02
C GLN A 32 11.04 7.17 -8.81
N ILE A 33 10.67 6.00 -9.34
CA ILE A 33 9.33 5.43 -9.17
C ILE A 33 9.05 5.14 -7.68
N CYS A 34 9.99 4.52 -6.96
CA CYS A 34 9.83 4.25 -5.53
C CYS A 34 9.61 5.54 -4.73
N ASN A 35 10.38 6.60 -5.02
CA ASN A 35 10.19 7.90 -4.38
C ASN A 35 8.84 8.54 -4.70
N MET A 36 8.34 8.39 -5.94
CA MET A 36 7.00 8.88 -6.30
C MET A 36 5.91 8.11 -5.56
N LEU A 37 6.03 6.79 -5.45
CA LEU A 37 5.09 5.93 -4.74
C LEU A 37 5.17 6.09 -3.22
N GLU A 38 6.29 6.54 -2.67
CA GLU A 38 6.36 6.96 -1.26
C GLU A 38 5.57 8.26 -1.05
N LYS A 39 5.69 9.22 -1.98
CA LYS A 39 4.95 10.49 -1.91
C LYS A 39 3.44 10.32 -2.03
N THR A 40 2.93 9.31 -2.74
CA THR A 40 1.48 9.02 -2.78
C THR A 40 0.92 8.58 -1.44
N ILE A 41 1.75 7.97 -0.57
CA ILE A 41 1.40 7.68 0.82
C ILE A 41 1.49 8.95 1.67
N LEU A 42 2.48 9.81 1.47
CA LEU A 42 2.63 11.01 2.30
C LEU A 42 1.64 12.13 1.97
N LEU A 43 1.29 12.29 0.70
CA LEU A 43 0.59 13.48 0.18
C LEU A 43 -0.63 13.13 -0.68
N GLY A 44 -0.92 11.85 -0.89
CA GLY A 44 -1.93 11.40 -1.85
C GLY A 44 -3.04 10.56 -1.24
N THR A 45 -3.79 9.87 -2.11
CA THR A 45 -4.95 9.04 -1.73
C THR A 45 -4.59 7.78 -0.92
N GLY A 46 -3.30 7.47 -0.78
CA GLY A 46 -2.80 6.41 0.08
C GLY A 46 -2.49 6.86 1.52
N HIS A 47 -2.83 8.09 1.91
CA HIS A 47 -2.45 8.68 3.21
C HIS A 47 -2.81 7.83 4.43
N ASN A 48 -3.89 7.07 4.36
CA ASN A 48 -4.29 6.19 5.47
C ASN A 48 -3.26 5.08 5.76
N ALA A 49 -2.41 4.71 4.79
CA ALA A 49 -1.29 3.78 5.01
C ALA A 49 -0.12 4.40 5.79
N PHE A 50 -0.11 5.71 6.01
CA PHE A 50 0.94 6.35 6.79
C PHE A 50 0.87 5.92 8.27
N PHE A 51 2.05 5.66 8.82
CA PHE A 51 2.27 5.57 10.26
C PHE A 51 3.71 5.97 10.59
N GLN A 52 3.88 6.44 11.82
CA GLN A 52 5.11 7.10 12.25
C GLN A 52 6.29 6.13 12.30
N GLY A 53 7.47 6.59 11.90
CA GLY A 53 8.73 5.85 12.04
C GLY A 53 9.09 4.96 10.85
N PHE A 54 8.14 4.68 9.94
CA PHE A 54 8.34 3.74 8.84
C PHE A 54 8.01 4.37 7.48
N SER A 55 8.65 3.86 6.43
CA SER A 55 8.45 4.33 5.06
C SER A 55 7.85 3.24 4.19
N LEU A 56 6.74 3.59 3.54
CA LEU A 56 6.00 2.73 2.63
C LEU A 56 5.79 3.50 1.34
N GLY A 57 5.86 2.79 0.22
CA GLY A 57 5.35 3.30 -1.04
C GLY A 57 4.17 2.46 -1.52
N GLY A 58 3.22 3.07 -2.21
CA GLY A 58 2.06 2.32 -2.69
C GLY A 58 1.09 3.11 -3.55
N LYS A 59 0.13 2.38 -4.12
CA LYS A 59 -0.91 2.95 -4.97
C LYS A 59 -2.24 2.29 -4.70
N THR A 60 -3.26 3.12 -4.62
CA THR A 60 -4.67 2.75 -4.54
C THR A 60 -5.26 2.50 -5.93
N GLY A 61 -6.15 1.51 -6.01
CA GLY A 61 -6.95 1.21 -7.19
C GLY A 61 -8.42 1.01 -6.81
N THR A 62 -9.32 1.50 -7.66
CA THR A 62 -10.75 1.17 -7.60
C THR A 62 -11.17 0.85 -9.02
N ALA A 63 -11.75 -0.33 -9.23
CA ALA A 63 -12.17 -0.80 -10.54
C ALA A 63 -13.65 -1.16 -10.52
N GLN A 64 -14.40 -0.71 -11.52
CA GLN A 64 -15.75 -1.22 -11.77
C GLN A 64 -15.65 -2.55 -12.51
N GLN A 65 -16.48 -3.51 -12.10
CA GLN A 65 -16.53 -4.85 -12.66
C GLN A 65 -17.75 -5.01 -13.55
N ALA A 66 -17.53 -5.61 -14.73
CA ALA A 66 -18.59 -5.91 -15.67
C ALA A 66 -19.40 -7.12 -15.20
N VAL A 67 -20.71 -6.94 -15.10
CA VAL A 67 -21.68 -7.97 -14.76
C VAL A 67 -22.47 -8.33 -16.01
N LYS A 68 -22.54 -9.64 -16.31
CA LYS A 68 -23.22 -10.16 -17.51
C LYS A 68 -24.65 -9.61 -17.57
N ASN A 69 -24.99 -8.97 -18.69
CA ASN A 69 -26.30 -8.35 -18.96
C ASN A 69 -26.71 -7.19 -18.03
N LEU A 70 -25.82 -6.73 -17.14
CA LEU A 70 -26.13 -5.70 -16.14
C LEU A 70 -25.18 -4.48 -16.20
N GLY A 71 -24.10 -4.56 -16.99
CA GLY A 71 -23.12 -3.49 -17.12
C GLY A 71 -22.17 -3.41 -15.92
N TYR A 72 -21.63 -2.24 -15.63
CA TYR A 72 -20.67 -2.02 -14.54
C TYR A 72 -21.36 -1.74 -13.20
N GLN A 73 -21.78 -2.80 -12.49
CA GLN A 73 -22.52 -2.66 -11.22
C GLN A 73 -21.71 -3.01 -9.97
N GLU A 74 -20.62 -3.76 -10.13
CA GLU A 74 -19.81 -4.22 -9.02
C GLU A 74 -18.50 -3.42 -8.95
N ILE A 75 -17.89 -3.35 -7.77
CA ILE A 75 -16.65 -2.61 -7.54
C ILE A 75 -15.66 -3.54 -6.82
N ALA A 76 -14.40 -3.48 -7.23
CA ALA A 76 -13.28 -3.94 -6.42
C ALA A 76 -12.41 -2.75 -6.00
N THR A 77 -11.95 -2.78 -4.76
CA THR A 77 -10.90 -1.87 -4.28
C THR A 77 -9.60 -2.63 -4.11
N SER A 78 -8.48 -1.95 -4.36
CA SER A 78 -7.17 -2.55 -4.23
C SER A 78 -6.14 -1.57 -3.70
N PHE A 79 -5.11 -2.14 -3.09
CA PHE A 79 -3.95 -1.41 -2.62
C PHE A 79 -2.70 -2.24 -2.85
N PHE A 80 -1.79 -1.70 -3.65
CA PHE A 80 -0.44 -2.21 -3.81
C PHE A 80 0.50 -1.39 -2.94
N CYS A 81 1.33 -2.03 -2.13
CA CYS A 81 2.39 -1.35 -1.42
C CYS A 81 3.66 -2.20 -1.29
N PHE A 82 4.74 -1.52 -0.95
CA PHE A 82 6.02 -2.12 -0.65
C PHE A 82 6.65 -1.48 0.57
N TYR A 83 7.41 -2.29 1.30
CA TYR A 83 8.03 -1.92 2.56
C TYR A 83 9.39 -2.63 2.72
N PRO A 84 10.43 -1.96 3.27
CA PRO A 84 10.57 -0.51 3.42
C PRO A 84 10.68 0.25 2.08
N ALA A 85 10.36 1.54 2.04
CA ALA A 85 10.30 2.28 0.75
C ALA A 85 11.66 2.44 0.05
N LYS A 86 12.76 2.58 0.80
CA LYS A 86 14.12 2.82 0.26
C LYS A 86 14.81 1.54 -0.22
N ASN A 87 14.57 0.42 0.45
CA ASN A 87 15.12 -0.89 0.10
C ASN A 87 14.02 -1.94 0.28
N PRO A 88 13.10 -2.07 -0.70
CA PRO A 88 11.92 -2.91 -0.57
C PRO A 88 12.28 -4.38 -0.35
N LYS A 89 11.77 -4.94 0.73
CA LYS A 89 11.89 -6.37 1.07
C LYS A 89 10.56 -7.11 0.87
N TYR A 90 9.46 -6.39 1.07
CA TYR A 90 8.10 -6.90 1.02
C TYR A 90 7.31 -6.18 -0.06
N ILE A 91 6.49 -6.95 -0.78
CA ILE A 91 5.43 -6.46 -1.64
C ILE A 91 4.13 -7.02 -1.07
N ILE A 92 3.17 -6.13 -0.84
CA ILE A 92 1.84 -6.47 -0.35
C ILE A 92 0.85 -5.99 -1.41
N TYR A 93 -0.04 -6.87 -1.83
CA TYR A 93 -1.13 -6.51 -2.72
C TYR A 93 -2.45 -7.02 -2.13
N VAL A 94 -3.32 -6.06 -1.82
CA VAL A 94 -4.64 -6.30 -1.25
C VAL A 94 -5.68 -6.01 -2.31
N ILE A 95 -6.61 -6.94 -2.52
CA ILE A 95 -7.84 -6.72 -3.29
C ILE A 95 -9.02 -7.07 -2.39
N ILE A 96 -10.00 -6.19 -2.33
CA ILE A 96 -11.29 -6.44 -1.69
C ILE A 96 -12.34 -6.43 -2.79
N ASP A 97 -12.93 -7.59 -3.02
CA ASP A 97 -14.00 -7.77 -3.98
C ASP A 97 -15.35 -7.39 -3.37
N LYS A 98 -16.11 -6.53 -4.04
CA LYS A 98 -17.46 -6.09 -3.65
C LYS A 98 -17.53 -5.64 -2.18
N PRO A 99 -16.74 -4.62 -1.77
CA PRO A 99 -16.78 -4.12 -0.40
C PRO A 99 -18.21 -3.65 -0.07
N LYS A 100 -18.72 -4.05 1.10
CA LYS A 100 -20.08 -3.72 1.56
C LYS A 100 -20.18 -2.40 2.32
N SER A 101 -19.07 -1.67 2.43
CA SER A 101 -18.99 -0.41 3.17
C SER A 101 -19.70 0.72 2.40
N PRO A 102 -20.41 1.64 3.07
CA PRO A 102 -20.91 2.85 2.42
C PRO A 102 -19.79 3.74 1.82
N TYR A 103 -18.53 3.50 2.22
CA TYR A 103 -17.34 4.19 1.72
C TYR A 103 -16.51 3.26 0.82
N ASN A 104 -16.93 3.10 -0.44
CA ASN A 104 -16.33 2.20 -1.45
C ASN A 104 -14.97 2.67 -2.02
N PHE A 105 -14.21 3.47 -1.28
CA PHE A 105 -12.88 3.91 -1.69
C PHE A 105 -11.80 2.97 -1.15
N ALA A 106 -10.78 2.73 -1.97
CA ALA A 106 -9.63 1.92 -1.56
C ALA A 106 -8.93 2.47 -0.31
N SER A 107 -8.95 3.79 -0.10
CA SER A 107 -8.41 4.48 1.08
C SER A 107 -8.98 3.99 2.40
N ASN A 108 -10.25 3.57 2.42
CA ASN A 108 -10.96 3.17 3.64
C ASN A 108 -11.13 1.64 3.74
N THR A 109 -10.64 0.90 2.76
CA THR A 109 -10.81 -0.55 2.66
C THR A 109 -9.44 -1.22 2.50
N ALA A 110 -8.97 -1.36 1.27
CA ALA A 110 -7.73 -2.08 0.95
C ALA A 110 -6.48 -1.44 1.57
N VAL A 111 -6.47 -0.11 1.74
CA VAL A 111 -5.35 0.63 2.34
C VAL A 111 -5.19 0.30 3.83
N GLU A 112 -6.29 0.30 4.61
CA GLU A 112 -6.24 -0.02 6.04
C GLU A 112 -5.77 -1.45 6.27
N LEU A 113 -6.26 -2.41 5.47
CA LEU A 113 -5.80 -3.79 5.55
C LEU A 113 -4.31 -3.92 5.18
N GLY A 114 -3.87 -3.24 4.11
CA GLY A 114 -2.45 -3.24 3.73
C GLY A 114 -1.55 -2.64 4.81
N LYS A 115 -2.01 -1.58 5.50
CA LYS A 115 -1.30 -1.00 6.65
C LYS A 115 -1.18 -1.98 7.80
N ALA A 116 -2.28 -2.64 8.18
CA ALA A 116 -2.27 -3.63 9.26
C ALA A 116 -1.28 -4.77 8.99
N ILE A 117 -1.23 -5.27 7.75
CA ILE A 117 -0.26 -6.30 7.34
C ILE A 117 1.18 -5.80 7.49
N VAL A 118 1.49 -4.55 7.08
CA VAL A 118 2.85 -4.03 7.23
C VAL A 118 3.22 -3.82 8.70
N GLN A 119 2.28 -3.38 9.54
CA GLN A 119 2.51 -3.26 10.99
C GLN A 119 2.81 -4.61 11.62
N GLU A 120 2.12 -5.67 11.19
CA GLU A 120 2.39 -7.03 11.64
C GLU A 120 3.79 -7.51 11.20
N ILE A 121 4.19 -7.28 9.95
CA ILE A 121 5.54 -7.59 9.45
C ILE A 121 6.61 -6.89 10.29
N ILE A 122 6.39 -5.63 10.63
CA ILE A 122 7.30 -4.84 11.47
C ILE A 122 7.43 -5.46 12.86
N GLY A 123 6.31 -5.82 13.48
CA GLY A 123 6.28 -6.47 14.79
C GLY A 123 7.02 -7.81 14.79
N LEU A 124 6.74 -8.66 13.80
CA LEU A 124 7.37 -9.98 13.66
C LEU A 124 8.88 -9.89 13.41
N ASN A 125 9.33 -8.89 12.64
CA ASN A 125 10.75 -8.70 12.34
C ASN A 125 11.50 -7.88 13.41
N ASN A 126 10.80 -7.26 14.35
CA ASN A 126 11.34 -6.24 15.25
C ASN A 126 12.05 -5.10 14.48
N ASP A 127 11.45 -4.66 13.36
CA ASP A 127 12.02 -3.57 12.56
C ASP A 127 12.04 -2.27 13.37
N LEU A 128 13.19 -1.61 13.42
CA LEU A 128 13.33 -0.32 14.10
C LEU A 128 12.80 0.82 13.23
N PRO A 129 12.20 1.86 13.83
CA PRO A 129 11.79 3.04 13.09
C PRO A 129 13.01 3.70 12.42
N THR A 130 12.93 3.89 11.11
CA THR A 130 14.00 4.45 10.27
C THR A 130 13.81 5.93 9.96
N LYS A 131 12.65 6.50 10.29
CA LYS A 131 12.35 7.93 10.17
C LYS A 131 12.13 8.56 11.54
N PRO A 132 12.63 9.78 11.78
CA PRO A 132 12.36 10.49 13.03
C PRO A 132 10.85 10.73 13.19
N ARG A 133 10.37 10.77 14.45
CA ARG A 133 8.96 11.06 14.80
C ARG A 133 8.45 12.39 14.22
N THR A 134 9.35 13.29 13.86
CA THR A 134 9.09 14.69 13.51
C THR A 134 9.18 14.94 12.00
N PHE A 135 8.22 14.45 11.21
CA PHE A 135 7.97 15.06 9.90
C PHE A 135 6.48 15.07 9.53
N LEU A 136 5.99 16.30 9.30
CA LEU A 136 4.80 16.73 8.53
C LEU A 136 3.49 17.04 9.29
N PHE A 137 3.45 18.21 9.92
CA PHE A 137 2.59 19.30 9.42
C PHE A 137 3.42 20.57 9.26
N LYS A 138 3.98 20.78 8.08
CA LYS A 138 4.53 22.10 7.70
C LYS A 138 3.49 22.78 6.81
N ASN A 139 2.50 23.42 7.44
CA ASN A 139 1.96 24.73 7.06
C ASN A 139 0.70 25.10 7.86
N SER A 140 0.86 25.99 8.83
CA SER A 140 0.13 27.25 9.02
C SER A 140 0.33 27.73 10.45
N LYS A 141 0.45 29.06 10.61
CA LYS A 141 0.74 29.77 11.86
C LYS A 141 0.02 29.17 13.09
N VAL A 142 0.72 28.44 13.95
CA VAL A 142 0.27 28.20 15.32
C VAL A 142 1.47 28.35 16.24
N LYS A 143 1.56 29.50 16.92
CA LYS A 143 2.35 29.61 18.15
C LYS A 143 1.67 28.70 19.17
N LYS A 144 2.34 27.65 19.65
CA LYS A 144 1.96 27.01 20.91
C LYS A 144 3.17 26.90 21.84
N LYS A 145 2.99 27.56 22.98
CA LYS A 145 3.82 27.60 24.18
C LYS A 145 4.20 26.19 24.62
N VAL A 146 5.45 26.05 25.02
CA VAL A 146 5.99 24.88 25.71
C VAL A 146 5.72 25.05 27.21
N PHE A 147 5.22 24.00 27.85
CA PHE A 147 5.46 23.67 29.26
C PHE A 147 6.21 22.34 29.26
#